data_AF-A0A915NNX8-F1
#
_entry.id   AF-A0A915NNX8-F1
#
_cell.length_a   1.000
_cell.length_b   1.000
_cell.length_c   1.000
_cell.angle_alpha   90.00
_cell.angle_beta   90.00
_cell.angle_gamma   90.00
#
_symmetry.space_group_name_H-M   'P 1'
#
loop_
_entity.id
_entity.type
_entity.pdbx_description
1 polymer ?
#
loop_
_entity_poly.entity_id
_entity_poly.type
_entity_poly.pdbx_seq_one_letter_code
_entity_poly.pdbx_strand_id
1 'polypeptide(L)'
;MNLVGRKEKQFQVVPVPSLFIRGRWECIEQYCFNVCTSSVSDAVTTGGPSVVAIDNKIEQAMDLVKTHLTFAVREEVEILRSTIMDLENKVNFLENENQILRQFAPIDFISTLPSFQTSSASSRRESTTPSFL
;
A
#
# COMPACT_ATOMS: atom_id res chain seq x y z
N MET A 1 33.40 -57.96 22.22
CA MET A 1 32.39 -57.65 21.17
C MET A 1 31.05 -57.46 21.85
N ASN A 2 30.53 -56.22 21.92
CA ASN A 2 29.12 -55.99 22.24
C ASN A 2 28.71 -54.67 21.57
N LEU A 3 27.88 -54.75 20.53
CA LEU A 3 27.30 -53.61 19.84
C LEU A 3 26.09 -53.11 20.64
N VAL A 4 26.15 -51.86 21.13
CA VAL A 4 24.99 -51.17 21.69
C VAL A 4 24.10 -50.72 20.52
N GLY A 5 23.00 -51.43 20.31
CA GLY A 5 21.97 -51.07 19.32
C GLY A 5 21.20 -49.82 19.75
N ARG A 6 21.26 -48.77 18.94
CA ARG A 6 20.51 -47.51 19.13
C ARG A 6 19.04 -47.76 18.78
N LYS A 7 18.12 -47.69 19.75
CA LYS A 7 16.67 -47.87 19.50
C LYS A 7 16.13 -46.68 18.70
N GLU A 8 15.72 -46.92 17.46
CA GLU A 8 15.02 -45.92 16.64
C GLU A 8 13.64 -45.63 17.25
N LYS A 9 13.30 -44.35 17.36
CA LYS A 9 11.98 -43.91 17.82
C LYS A 9 11.01 -44.11 16.66
N GLN A 10 10.19 -45.16 16.72
CA GLN A 10 9.07 -45.32 15.80
C GLN A 10 8.02 -44.25 16.14
N PHE A 11 7.79 -43.33 15.22
CA PHE A 11 6.71 -42.36 15.33
C PHE A 11 5.40 -43.04 14.96
N GLN A 12 4.50 -43.14 15.93
CA GLN A 12 3.14 -43.64 15.70
C GLN A 12 2.27 -42.48 15.24
N VAL A 13 1.78 -42.55 13.99
CA VAL A 13 0.75 -41.62 13.52
C VAL A 13 -0.56 -42.05 14.17
N VAL A 14 -1.03 -41.26 15.14
CA VAL A 14 -2.32 -41.47 15.80
C VAL A 14 -3.39 -40.71 15.02
N PRO A 15 -4.43 -41.38 14.49
CA PRO A 15 -5.55 -40.69 13.85
C PRO A 15 -6.22 -39.75 14.87
N VAL A 16 -6.22 -38.45 14.57
CA VAL A 16 -6.87 -37.43 15.42
C VAL A 16 -8.31 -37.27 14.94
N PRO A 17 -9.32 -37.28 15.84
CA PRO A 17 -10.69 -36.97 15.48
C PRO A 17 -10.82 -35.57 14.84
N SER A 18 -11.81 -35.40 13.95
CA SER A 18 -12.10 -34.13 13.25
C SER A 18 -12.45 -32.95 14.17
N LEU A 19 -12.75 -33.24 15.44
CA LEU A 19 -12.91 -32.28 16.51
C LEU A 19 -11.87 -32.59 17.59
N PHE A 20 -10.91 -31.70 17.76
CA PHE A 20 -9.97 -31.79 18.88
C PHE A 20 -9.90 -30.46 19.61
N ILE A 21 -9.82 -30.53 20.93
CA ILE A 21 -9.73 -29.34 21.78
C ILE A 21 -8.26 -28.96 21.91
N ARG A 22 -7.86 -27.77 21.43
CA ARG A 22 -6.55 -27.20 21.76
C ARG A 22 -6.72 -26.16 22.86
N GLY A 23 -6.49 -26.57 24.11
CA GLY A 23 -6.65 -25.71 25.28
C GLY A 23 -8.12 -25.52 25.65
N ARG A 24 -8.63 -24.27 25.62
CA ARG A 24 -10.03 -23.95 25.97
C ARG A 24 -10.94 -23.86 24.74
N TRP A 25 -10.38 -23.93 23.52
CA TRP A 25 -11.12 -23.75 22.29
C TRP A 25 -11.36 -25.10 21.62
N GLU A 26 -12.60 -25.37 21.23
CA GLU A 26 -12.92 -26.50 20.36
C GLU A 26 -12.50 -26.13 18.93
N CYS A 27 -11.46 -26.78 18.41
CA CYS A 27 -10.99 -26.56 17.06
C CYS A 27 -11.65 -27.59 16.14
N ILE A 28 -12.44 -27.11 15.19
CA ILE A 28 -12.98 -27.93 14.12
C ILE A 28 -12.03 -27.77 12.92
N GLU A 29 -11.35 -28.84 12.50
CA GLU A 29 -10.70 -28.87 11.18
C GLU A 29 -11.77 -29.10 10.11
N GLN A 30 -12.70 -28.15 9.97
CA GLN A 30 -13.56 -28.11 8.81
C GLN A 30 -12.80 -27.33 7.74
N TYR A 31 -12.04 -28.06 6.93
CA TYR A 31 -11.49 -27.52 5.70
C TYR A 31 -12.68 -27.06 4.85
N CYS A 32 -13.02 -25.77 4.96
CA CYS A 32 -14.04 -25.15 4.14
C CYS A 32 -13.45 -24.97 2.74
N PHE A 33 -13.34 -26.07 2.00
CA PHE A 33 -13.11 -26.05 0.57
C PHE A 33 -14.40 -25.57 -0.08
N ASN A 34 -14.60 -24.25 -0.10
CA ASN A 34 -15.35 -23.61 -1.16
C ASN A 34 -14.87 -22.18 -1.32
N VAL A 35 -14.12 -22.02 -2.41
CA VAL A 35 -13.90 -20.79 -3.15
C VAL A 35 -15.21 -19.99 -3.24
N CYS A 36 -15.10 -18.68 -3.08
CA CYS A 36 -16.13 -17.70 -3.38
C CYS A 36 -16.72 -17.96 -4.78
N THR A 37 -17.88 -18.62 -4.85
CA THR A 37 -18.72 -18.61 -6.04
C THR A 37 -20.05 -18.00 -5.64
N SER A 38 -20.35 -16.89 -6.28
CA SER A 38 -21.53 -16.09 -6.08
C SER A 38 -22.78 -16.89 -6.48
N SER A 39 -23.43 -17.56 -5.53
CA SER A 39 -24.85 -17.94 -5.65
C SER A 39 -25.35 -18.55 -4.35
N VAL A 40 -26.45 -17.98 -3.86
CA VAL A 40 -27.25 -18.38 -2.69
C VAL A 40 -27.33 -19.89 -2.54
N SER A 41 -26.85 -20.42 -1.42
CA SER A 41 -27.12 -21.80 -0.98
C SER A 41 -26.95 -21.87 0.53
N ASP A 42 -28.06 -22.09 1.23
CA ASP A 42 -28.14 -22.31 2.67
C ASP A 42 -27.22 -23.46 3.10
N ALA A 43 -26.03 -23.13 3.60
CA ALA A 43 -25.08 -24.09 4.14
C ALA A 43 -24.84 -23.78 5.62
N VAL A 44 -25.60 -24.49 6.47
CA VAL A 44 -25.32 -24.77 7.90
C VAL A 44 -24.55 -23.66 8.63
N THR A 45 -25.26 -22.59 8.98
CA THR A 45 -24.85 -21.73 10.10
C THR A 45 -25.49 -22.28 11.37
N THR A 46 -24.89 -23.31 11.97
CA THR A 46 -25.01 -23.54 13.41
C THR A 46 -24.06 -22.59 14.15
N GLY A 47 -24.10 -21.31 13.80
CA GLY A 47 -23.38 -20.23 14.45
C GLY A 47 -24.38 -19.46 15.29
N GLY A 48 -24.25 -19.54 16.61
CA GLY A 48 -25.13 -18.81 17.53
C GLY A 48 -25.09 -17.29 17.27
N PRO A 49 -25.99 -16.51 17.88
CA PRO A 49 -26.11 -15.06 17.69
C PRO A 49 -24.79 -14.27 17.86
N SER A 50 -23.80 -14.86 18.54
CA SER A 50 -22.45 -14.31 18.70
C SER A 50 -21.61 -14.33 17.41
N VAL A 51 -21.77 -15.30 16.50
CA VAL A 51 -20.97 -15.37 15.26
C VAL A 51 -21.38 -14.25 14.31
N VAL A 52 -22.69 -14.06 14.11
CA VAL A 52 -23.26 -12.96 13.32
C VAL A 52 -22.89 -11.58 13.89
N ALA A 53 -22.81 -11.47 15.23
CA ALA A 53 -22.37 -10.24 15.88
C ALA A 53 -20.88 -9.94 15.66
N ILE A 54 -20.04 -10.95 15.50
CA ILE A 54 -18.60 -10.77 15.23
C ILE A 54 -18.39 -10.30 13.79
N ASP A 55 -19.08 -10.91 12.82
CA ASP A 55 -18.97 -10.53 11.40
C ASP A 55 -19.32 -9.06 11.19
N ASN A 56 -20.38 -8.57 11.85
CA ASN A 56 -20.77 -7.15 11.81
C ASN A 56 -19.69 -6.23 12.44
N LYS A 57 -19.01 -6.66 13.51
CA LYS A 57 -17.91 -5.87 14.09
C LYS A 57 -16.67 -5.83 13.19
N ILE A 58 -16.41 -6.91 12.46
CA ILE A 58 -15.34 -6.97 11.45
C ILE A 58 -15.69 -6.04 10.28
N GLU A 59 -16.92 -6.10 9.81
CA GLU A 59 -17.43 -5.23 8.74
C GLU A 59 -17.32 -3.74 9.11
N GLN A 60 -17.75 -3.36 10.32
CA GLN A 60 -17.61 -2.00 10.82
C GLN A 60 -16.16 -1.52 10.89
N ALA A 61 -15.24 -2.36 11.36
CA ALA A 61 -13.81 -2.02 11.39
C ALA A 61 -13.24 -1.84 9.98
N MET A 62 -13.65 -2.71 9.05
CA MET A 62 -13.23 -2.64 7.65
C MET A 62 -13.78 -1.40 6.95
N ASP A 63 -15.05 -1.05 7.16
CA ASP A 63 -15.66 0.15 6.58
C ASP A 63 -15.08 1.44 7.14
N LEU A 64 -14.69 1.45 8.42
CA LEU A 64 -13.97 2.57 9.01
C LEU A 64 -12.60 2.76 8.34
N VAL A 65 -11.84 1.68 8.17
CA VAL A 65 -10.55 1.71 7.46
C VAL A 65 -10.72 2.18 6.02
N LYS A 66 -11.72 1.65 5.31
CA LYS A 66 -12.06 2.04 3.94
C LYS A 66 -12.37 3.53 3.85
N THR A 67 -13.17 4.04 4.77
CA THR A 67 -13.52 5.46 4.84
C THR A 67 -12.29 6.32 5.10
N HIS A 68 -11.46 5.98 6.08
CA HIS A 68 -10.22 6.71 6.37
C HIS A 68 -9.26 6.76 5.18
N LEU A 69 -9.03 5.64 4.51
CA LEU A 69 -8.17 5.60 3.32
C LEU A 69 -8.72 6.46 2.18
N THR A 70 -10.04 6.40 1.96
CA THR A 70 -10.70 7.20 0.92
C THR A 70 -10.54 8.69 1.20
N PHE A 71 -10.70 9.12 2.45
CA PHE A 71 -10.51 10.52 2.84
C PHE A 71 -9.04 10.95 2.72
N ALA A 72 -8.11 10.18 3.28
CA ALA A 72 -6.68 10.52 3.25
C ALA A 72 -6.17 10.65 1.81
N VAL A 73 -6.50 9.70 0.94
CA VAL A 73 -6.09 9.75 -0.47
C VAL A 73 -6.68 10.96 -1.18
N ARG A 74 -7.96 11.27 -0.93
CA ARG A 74 -8.61 12.45 -1.52
C ARG A 74 -7.92 13.74 -1.10
N GLU A 75 -7.59 13.88 0.18
CA GLU A 75 -6.92 15.05 0.72
C GLU A 75 -5.52 15.24 0.11
N GLU A 76 -4.70 14.18 0.09
CA GLU A 76 -3.35 14.23 -0.52
C GLU A 76 -3.41 14.62 -2.01
N VAL A 77 -4.38 14.11 -2.76
CA VAL A 77 -4.57 14.48 -4.17
C VAL A 77 -4.94 15.95 -4.32
N GLU A 78 -5.80 16.48 -3.45
CA GLU A 78 -6.21 17.89 -3.50
C GLU A 78 -5.06 18.83 -3.16
N ILE A 79 -4.26 18.49 -2.13
CA ILE A 79 -3.05 19.23 -1.76
C ILE A 79 -2.06 19.27 -2.94
N LEU A 80 -1.83 18.13 -3.59
CA LEU A 80 -0.96 18.04 -4.75
C LEU A 80 -1.46 18.90 -5.91
N ARG A 81 -2.76 18.86 -6.22
CA ARG A 81 -3.37 19.69 -7.27
C ARG A 81 -3.20 21.18 -6.97
N SER A 82 -3.50 21.61 -5.74
CA SER A 82 -3.30 23.00 -5.33
C SER A 82 -1.84 23.42 -5.48
N THR A 83 -0.91 22.57 -5.05
CA THR A 83 0.53 22.84 -5.13
C THR A 83 0.99 22.99 -6.58
N ILE A 84 0.50 22.12 -7.48
CA ILE A 84 0.79 22.21 -8.91
C ILE A 84 0.29 23.55 -9.47
N MET A 85 -0.97 23.89 -9.20
CA MET A 85 -1.55 25.16 -9.66
C MET A 85 -0.78 26.38 -9.15
N ASP A 86 -0.39 26.40 -7.87
CA ASP A 86 0.38 27.50 -7.29
C ASP A 86 1.77 27.64 -7.91
N LEU A 87 2.44 26.52 -8.17
CA LEU A 87 3.73 26.50 -8.86
C LEU A 87 3.60 26.95 -10.32
N GLU A 88 2.58 26.51 -11.04
CA GLU A 88 2.31 26.94 -12.42
C GLU A 88 2.03 28.44 -12.48
N ASN A 89 1.19 28.97 -11.58
CA ASN A 89 0.94 30.41 -11.47
C ASN A 89 2.22 31.19 -11.19
N LYS A 90 3.08 30.67 -10.29
CA LYS A 90 4.37 31.29 -9.98
C LYS A 90 5.33 31.26 -11.16
N VAL A 91 5.38 30.16 -11.90
CA VAL A 91 6.20 30.06 -13.13
C VAL A 91 5.70 31.06 -14.16
N ASN A 92 4.41 31.09 -14.45
CA ASN A 92 3.81 32.03 -15.41
C ASN A 92 4.10 33.50 -15.03
N PHE A 93 3.97 33.84 -13.75
CA PHE A 93 4.30 35.18 -13.24
C PHE A 93 5.78 35.52 -13.46
N LEU A 94 6.68 34.61 -13.07
CA LEU A 94 8.12 34.80 -13.22
C LEU A 94 8.56 34.85 -14.69
N GLU A 95 7.94 34.07 -15.57
CA GLU A 95 8.19 34.09 -17.01
C GLU A 95 7.76 35.41 -17.62
N ASN A 96 6.61 35.96 -17.22
CA ASN A 96 6.16 37.27 -17.66
C ASN A 96 7.12 38.39 -17.21
N GLU A 97 7.52 38.40 -15.93
CA GLU A 97 8.53 39.33 -15.43
C GLU A 97 9.86 39.18 -16.18
N ASN A 98 10.32 37.94 -16.41
CA ASN A 98 11.56 37.70 -17.14
C ASN A 98 11.47 38.23 -18.57
N GLN A 99 10.33 38.03 -19.23
CA GLN A 99 10.11 38.51 -20.60
C GLN A 99 10.13 40.03 -20.67
N ILE A 100 9.54 40.72 -19.70
CA ILE A 100 9.59 42.17 -19.57
C ILE A 100 11.05 42.60 -19.35
N LEU A 101 11.73 42.04 -18.34
CA LEU A 101 13.11 42.39 -18.02
C LEU A 101 14.04 42.18 -19.23
N ARG A 102 13.88 41.09 -19.99
CA ARG A 102 14.65 40.80 -21.21
C ARG A 102 14.39 41.78 -22.34
N GLN A 103 13.19 42.33 -22.47
CA GLN A 103 12.90 43.37 -23.46
C GLN A 103 13.60 44.70 -23.16
N PHE A 104 13.83 45.01 -21.88
CA PHE A 104 14.44 46.27 -21.45
C PHE A 104 15.92 46.16 -21.09
N ALA A 105 16.47 44.96 -20.98
CA ALA A 105 17.87 44.74 -20.64
C ALA A 105 18.80 44.88 -21.86
N PRO A 106 19.97 45.54 -21.72
CA PRO A 106 20.98 45.59 -22.77
C PRO A 106 21.48 44.20 -23.16
N ILE A 107 21.64 43.96 -24.47
CA ILE A 107 22.01 42.65 -25.05
C ILE A 107 23.34 42.12 -24.47
N ASP A 108 24.31 43.01 -24.26
CA ASP A 108 25.62 42.66 -23.69
C ASP A 108 25.49 42.06 -22.28
N PHE A 109 24.58 42.60 -21.46
CA PHE A 109 24.33 42.12 -20.11
C PHE A 109 23.68 40.73 -20.11
N ILE A 110 22.68 40.52 -20.97
CA ILE A 110 21.98 39.22 -21.10
C ILE A 110 22.95 38.12 -21.55
N SER A 111 23.91 38.43 -22.42
CA SER A 111 24.87 37.47 -22.97
C SER A 111 25.79 36.84 -21.92
N THR A 112 26.02 37.52 -20.79
CA THR A 112 26.89 37.06 -19.69
C THR A 112 26.16 36.26 -18.60
N LEU A 113 24.82 36.19 -18.65
CA LEU A 113 24.01 35.45 -17.66
C LEU A 113 24.18 33.91 -17.69
N PRO A 114 24.32 33.24 -18.85
CA PRO A 114 24.50 31.78 -18.89
C PRO A 114 25.76 31.33 -18.14
N SER A 115 26.82 32.13 -18.16
CA SER A 115 28.06 31.88 -17.41
C SER A 115 27.90 31.97 -15.89
N PHE A 116 26.88 32.69 -15.39
CA PHE A 116 26.61 32.80 -13.95
C PHE A 116 25.71 31.67 -13.41
N GLN A 117 24.84 31.07 -14.24
CA GLN A 117 23.93 29.99 -13.79
C GLN A 117 24.59 28.61 -13.71
N THR A 118 25.69 28.37 -14.43
CA THR A 118 26.35 27.05 -14.46
C THR A 118 27.07 26.67 -13.16
N SER A 119 27.26 27.61 -12.23
CA SER A 119 27.93 27.34 -10.94
C SER A 119 27.00 26.80 -9.86
N SER A 120 25.67 26.85 -10.03
CA SER A 120 24.70 26.42 -9.00
C SER A 120 23.81 25.23 -9.38
N ALA A 121 23.78 24.80 -10.65
CA ALA A 121 22.84 23.79 -11.16
C ALA A 121 23.32 22.32 -11.09
N SER A 122 24.48 22.02 -10.48
CA SER A 122 25.10 20.70 -10.57
C SER A 122 24.55 19.62 -9.60
N SER A 123 23.38 19.78 -8.97
CA SER A 123 22.89 18.84 -7.93
C SER A 123 21.50 18.23 -8.17
N ARG A 124 20.88 18.38 -9.35
CA ARG A 124 19.54 17.79 -9.54
C ARG A 124 19.25 17.38 -10.98
N ARG A 125 19.60 16.14 -11.32
CA ARG A 125 18.99 15.32 -12.39
C ARG A 125 19.59 13.91 -12.36
N GLU A 126 19.00 13.05 -11.54
CA GLU A 126 19.06 11.61 -11.77
C GLU A 126 17.63 11.09 -11.75
N SER A 127 17.02 11.04 -12.92
CA SER A 127 15.73 10.42 -13.17
C SER A 127 16.00 9.07 -13.83
N THR A 128 16.13 8.03 -13.02
CA THR A 128 16.19 6.64 -13.47
C THR A 128 14.83 6.25 -14.05
N THR A 129 14.75 6.09 -15.36
CA THR A 129 13.61 5.46 -16.05
C THR A 129 13.66 3.94 -15.83
N PRO A 130 12.64 3.28 -15.26
CA PRO A 130 12.58 1.83 -15.27
C PRO A 130 12.09 1.36 -16.65
N SER A 131 12.97 0.70 -17.39
CA SER A 131 12.64 -0.09 -18.57
C SER A 131 11.94 -1.38 -18.11
N PHE A 132 10.67 -1.57 -18.49
CA PHE A 132 9.96 -2.84 -18.30
C PHE A 132 10.36 -3.82 -19.42
N LEU A 133 10.84 -4.99 -19.02
CA LEU A 133 10.74 -6.27 -19.73
C LEU A 133 9.93 -7.22 -18.85
#